data_AF-A0AA39MEP8-F1
#
_entry.id   AF-A0AA39MEP8-F1
#
_cell.length_a   1.000
_cell.length_b   1.000
_cell.length_c   1.000
_cell.angle_alpha   90.00
_cell.angle_beta   90.00
_cell.angle_gamma   90.00
#
_symmetry.space_group_name_H-M   'P 1'
#
loop_
_entity.id
_entity.type
_entity.pdbx_description
1 polymer ?
#
loop_
_entity_poly.entity_id
_entity_poly.type
_entity_poly.pdbx_seq_one_letter_code
_entity_poly.pdbx_strand_id
1 'polypeptide(L)'
;AYDKTLERINSQGKYDRELAYRIFGWIAFTRRPLTVLELQHALAVEPGTTTLDPDNLCSEDLLGSVCGGLIIITDQMGWSRDPIVRFVHYTTQEFFISQQNNLFPQFQKTIMHTCLTYMSLDF
;
A
#
# COMPACT_ATOMS: atom_id res chain seq x y z
N ALA A 1 17.67 -4.41 -10.92
CA ALA A 1 16.92 -3.20 -11.32
C ALA A 1 16.09 -2.66 -10.15
N TYR A 2 15.34 -3.53 -9.47
CA TYR A 2 14.64 -3.22 -8.21
C TYR A 2 15.55 -2.65 -7.11
N ASP A 3 16.80 -3.13 -6.95
CA ASP A 3 17.71 -2.61 -5.91
C ASP A 3 18.00 -1.11 -6.07
N LYS A 4 18.23 -0.64 -7.31
CA LYS A 4 18.43 0.80 -7.59
C LYS A 4 17.18 1.63 -7.32
N THR A 5 16.00 1.06 -7.57
CA THR A 5 14.73 1.73 -7.25
C THR A 5 14.50 1.78 -5.75
N LEU A 6 14.82 0.70 -5.02
CA LEU A 6 14.78 0.66 -3.57
C LEU A 6 15.78 1.62 -2.93
N GLU A 7 16.98 1.78 -3.48
CA GLU A 7 17.95 2.81 -3.05
C GLU A 7 17.37 4.21 -3.20
N ARG A 8 16.76 4.51 -4.35
CA ARG A 8 16.07 5.80 -4.59
C ARG A 8 14.93 6.01 -3.59
N ILE A 9 14.14 4.98 -3.32
CA ILE A 9 13.04 5.06 -2.33
C ILE A 9 13.59 5.31 -0.93
N ASN A 10 14.71 4.67 -0.58
CA ASN A 10 15.36 4.81 0.72
C ASN A 10 16.03 6.18 0.93
N SER A 11 16.39 6.86 -0.15
CA SER A 11 16.94 8.22 -0.13
C SER A 11 15.87 9.33 -0.13
N GLN A 12 14.58 8.98 -0.21
CA GLN A 12 13.49 9.95 -0.08
C GLN A 12 13.40 10.50 1.36
N GLY A 13 12.54 11.51 1.55
CA GLY A 13 12.19 11.98 2.89
C GLY A 13 11.63 10.82 3.74
N LYS A 14 11.82 10.91 5.06
CA LYS A 14 11.40 9.86 6.01
C LYS A 14 9.93 9.46 5.81
N TYR A 15 9.05 10.44 5.63
CA TYR A 15 7.63 10.25 5.41
C TYR A 15 7.33 9.46 4.13
N ASP A 16 7.86 9.92 2.98
CA ASP A 16 7.64 9.27 1.68
C ASP A 16 8.18 7.84 1.66
N ARG A 17 9.33 7.62 2.30
CA ARG A 17 9.90 6.28 2.47
C ARG A 17 8.95 5.40 3.27
N GLU A 18 8.51 5.84 4.44
CA GLU A 18 7.59 5.07 5.28
C GLU A 18 6.27 4.77 4.56
N LEU A 19 5.73 5.75 3.81
CA LEU A 19 4.54 5.58 2.99
C LEU A 19 4.76 4.54 1.88
N ALA A 20 5.87 4.60 1.15
CA ALA A 20 6.22 3.63 0.11
C ALA A 20 6.28 2.20 0.65
N TYR A 21 6.94 2.00 1.80
CA TYR A 21 6.98 0.68 2.45
C TYR A 21 5.59 0.23 2.93
N ARG A 22 4.77 1.14 3.48
CA ARG A 22 3.39 0.79 3.86
C ARG A 22 2.57 0.34 2.65
N ILE A 23 2.70 1.02 1.51
CA ILE A 23 2.09 0.63 0.23
C ILE A 23 2.57 -0.76 -0.20
N PHE A 24 3.89 -1.01 -0.19
CA PHE A 24 4.45 -2.32 -0.56
C PHE A 24 3.94 -3.44 0.32
N GLY A 25 3.82 -3.20 1.63
CA GLY A 25 3.25 -4.17 2.55
C GLY A 25 1.79 -4.49 2.20
N TRP A 26 0.97 -3.47 1.93
CA TRP A 26 -0.44 -3.67 1.55
C TRP A 26 -0.57 -4.47 0.26
N ILE A 27 0.25 -4.20 -0.76
CA ILE A 27 0.19 -4.94 -2.03
C ILE A 27 0.74 -6.37 -1.88
N ALA A 28 1.80 -6.57 -1.07
CA ALA A 28 2.46 -7.86 -0.95
C ALA A 28 1.71 -8.86 -0.08
N PHE A 29 1.03 -8.39 0.98
CA PHE A 29 0.52 -9.24 2.05
C PHE A 29 -1.01 -9.40 2.08
N THR A 30 -1.74 -8.76 1.16
CA THR A 30 -3.18 -8.99 1.01
C THR A 30 -3.45 -10.25 0.20
N ARG A 31 -4.59 -10.89 0.49
CA ARG A 31 -4.99 -12.14 -0.19
C ARG A 31 -5.40 -11.94 -1.64
N ARG A 32 -5.86 -10.74 -1.98
CA ARG A 32 -6.26 -10.35 -3.33
C ARG A 32 -5.69 -8.96 -3.65
N PRO A 33 -5.53 -8.64 -4.94
CA PRO A 33 -5.25 -7.27 -5.36
C PRO A 33 -6.26 -6.30 -4.76
N LEU A 34 -5.76 -5.17 -4.27
CA LEU A 34 -6.57 -4.07 -3.78
C LEU A 34 -6.95 -3.15 -4.93
N THR A 35 -8.15 -2.58 -4.85
CA THR A 35 -8.49 -1.41 -5.66
C THR A 35 -7.69 -0.20 -5.18
N VAL A 36 -7.54 0.81 -6.04
CA VAL A 36 -6.93 2.09 -5.64
C VAL A 36 -7.64 2.66 -4.42
N LEU A 37 -8.97 2.67 -4.43
CA LEU A 37 -9.78 3.20 -3.33
C LEU A 37 -9.56 2.42 -2.02
N GLU A 38 -9.53 1.10 -2.08
CA GLU A 38 -9.25 0.25 -0.91
C GLU A 38 -7.87 0.56 -0.32
N LEU A 39 -6.85 0.73 -1.17
CA LEU A 39 -5.51 1.09 -0.71
C LEU A 39 -5.48 2.50 -0.09
N GLN A 40 -6.13 3.48 -0.71
CA GLN A 40 -6.19 4.85 -0.18
C GLN A 40 -6.84 4.88 1.20
N HIS A 41 -7.97 4.18 1.37
CA HIS A 41 -8.64 4.07 2.65
C HIS A 41 -7.74 3.36 3.69
N ALA A 42 -7.11 2.26 3.30
CA ALA A 42 -6.22 1.50 4.18
C ALA A 42 -4.97 2.29 4.65
N LEU A 43 -4.52 3.26 3.85
CA LEU A 43 -3.43 4.17 4.22
C LEU A 43 -3.91 5.34 5.09
N ALA A 44 -5.12 5.85 4.84
CA ALA A 44 -5.73 6.96 5.55
C ALA A 44 -6.24 6.60 6.96
N VAL A 45 -6.47 5.31 7.24
CA VAL A 45 -6.87 4.87 8.59
C VAL A 45 -5.72 5.06 9.58
N GLU A 46 -6.02 5.85 10.61
CA GLU A 46 -5.19 6.07 11.77
C GLU A 46 -5.71 5.26 12.97
N PRO A 47 -4.85 4.51 13.68
CA PRO A 47 -5.28 3.78 14.86
C PRO A 47 -5.88 4.69 15.93
N GLY A 48 -7.12 4.41 16.35
CA GLY A 48 -7.80 5.15 17.41
C GLY A 48 -8.65 6.32 16.93
N THR A 49 -8.78 6.53 15.62
CA THR A 49 -9.77 7.48 15.06
C THR A 49 -11.11 6.79 14.79
N THR A 50 -12.20 7.55 14.87
CA THR A 50 -13.57 7.10 14.54
C THR A 50 -14.06 7.64 13.20
N THR A 51 -13.27 8.51 12.55
CA THR A 51 -13.57 9.11 11.25
C THR A 51 -12.39 8.98 10.31
N LEU A 52 -12.69 8.85 9.01
CA LEU A 52 -11.69 8.90 7.96
C LEU A 52 -11.58 10.33 7.45
N ASP A 53 -10.40 10.94 7.62
CA ASP A 53 -10.13 12.28 7.08
C ASP A 53 -9.88 12.19 5.57
N PRO A 54 -10.69 12.84 4.72
CA PRO A 54 -10.46 12.88 3.28
C PRO A 54 -9.09 13.46 2.91
N ASP A 55 -8.53 14.36 3.73
CA ASP A 55 -7.22 14.97 3.50
C ASP A 55 -6.07 13.97 3.68
N ASN A 56 -6.31 12.85 4.36
CA ASN A 56 -5.36 11.74 4.52
C ASN A 56 -5.39 10.75 3.35
N LEU A 57 -6.29 10.90 2.38
CA LEU A 57 -6.35 10.03 1.20
C LEU A 57 -5.18 10.36 0.25
N CYS A 58 -4.27 9.41 0.07
CA CYS A 58 -3.17 9.55 -0.88
C CYS A 58 -3.66 9.58 -2.33
N SER A 59 -3.29 10.59 -3.12
CA SER A 59 -3.63 10.62 -4.55
C SER A 59 -2.93 9.52 -5.34
N GLU A 60 -3.50 9.12 -6.48
CA GLU A 60 -2.89 8.12 -7.38
C GLU A 60 -1.49 8.54 -7.86
N ASP A 61 -1.32 9.82 -8.17
CA ASP A 61 -0.03 10.40 -8.55
C ASP A 61 1.01 10.24 -7.42
N LEU A 62 0.59 10.44 -6.17
CA LEU A 62 1.45 10.27 -5.00
C LEU A 62 1.85 8.80 -4.84
N LEU A 63 0.89 7.86 -4.96
CA LEU A 63 1.16 6.42 -4.89
C LEU A 63 2.23 6.00 -5.90
N GLY A 64 2.11 6.45 -7.16
CA GLY A 64 3.10 6.15 -8.21
C GLY A 64 4.47 6.78 -7.93
N SER A 65 4.48 8.05 -7.50
CA SER A 65 5.70 8.83 -7.26
C SER A 65 6.55 8.26 -6.11
N VAL A 66 5.94 8.04 -4.94
CA VAL A 66 6.67 7.56 -3.75
C VAL A 66 7.20 6.14 -3.91
N CYS A 67 6.52 5.33 -4.72
CA CYS A 67 6.91 3.94 -4.99
C CYS A 67 7.96 3.79 -6.10
N GLY A 68 8.45 4.89 -6.70
CA GLY A 68 9.52 4.87 -7.69
C GLY A 68 9.23 4.02 -8.93
N GLY A 69 7.95 3.82 -9.28
CA GLY A 69 7.52 2.98 -10.40
C GLY A 69 7.59 1.47 -10.15
N LEU A 70 7.74 1.01 -8.89
CA LEU A 70 7.63 -0.42 -8.56
C LEU A 70 6.19 -0.94 -8.61
N ILE A 71 5.22 -0.04 -8.62
CA ILE A 71 3.79 -0.35 -8.71
C ILE A 71 3.22 0.12 -10.03
N ILE A 72 2.16 -0.54 -10.46
CA ILE A 72 1.34 -0.18 -11.60
C ILE A 72 -0.14 -0.15 -11.16
N ILE A 73 -0.86 0.80 -11.71
CA ILE A 73 -2.32 0.88 -11.62
C ILE A 73 -2.85 0.35 -12.95
N THR A 74 -3.72 -0.66 -12.88
CA THR A 74 -4.25 -1.32 -14.08
C THR A 74 -5.74 -1.54 -13.95
N ASP A 75 -6.46 -1.38 -15.04
CA ASP A 75 -7.88 -1.70 -15.09
C ASP A 75 -8.08 -3.20 -14.95
N GLN A 76 -9.03 -3.59 -14.10
CA GLN A 76 -9.37 -4.99 -13.96
C GLN A 76 -10.35 -5.40 -15.07
N MET A 77 -10.04 -6.48 -15.79
CA MET A 77 -11.05 -7.18 -16.61
C MET A 77 -12.03 -7.90 -15.67
N GLY A 78 -13.31 -7.49 -15.65
CA GLY A 78 -14.32 -8.11 -14.81
C GLY A 78 -15.54 -7.22 -14.54
N TRP A 79 -16.30 -7.55 -13.50
CA TRP A 79 -17.57 -6.89 -13.14
C TRP A 79 -17.39 -5.56 -12.39
N SER A 80 -16.26 -5.38 -11.69
CA SER A 80 -15.85 -4.08 -11.11
C SER A 80 -15.05 -3.30 -12.14
N ARG A 81 -15.33 -1.99 -12.24
CA ARG A 81 -14.55 -1.05 -13.07
C ARG A 81 -13.41 -0.38 -12.31
N ASP A 82 -13.26 -0.67 -11.02
CA ASP A 82 -12.29 0.02 -10.20
C ASP A 82 -10.86 -0.46 -10.53
N PRO A 83 -9.92 0.48 -10.75
CA PRO A 83 -8.55 0.13 -11.03
C PRO A 83 -7.90 -0.53 -9.81
N ILE A 84 -7.00 -1.48 -10.06
CA ILE A 84 -6.28 -2.21 -9.02
C ILE A 84 -4.79 -1.86 -9.02
N VAL A 85 -4.20 -1.91 -7.83
CA VAL A 85 -2.77 -1.65 -7.64
C VAL A 85 -2.02 -2.96 -7.52
N ARG A 86 -0.92 -3.09 -8.29
CA ARG A 86 -0.06 -4.28 -8.29
C ARG A 86 1.40 -3.88 -8.41
N PHE A 87 2.31 -4.80 -8.10
CA PHE A 87 3.71 -4.64 -8.49
C PHE A 87 3.88 -4.76 -10.01
N VAL A 88 4.84 -4.04 -10.56
CA VAL A 88 5.18 -4.08 -11.99
C VAL A 88 5.60 -5.48 -12.47
N HIS A 89 6.16 -6.30 -11.57
CA HIS A 89 6.60 -7.66 -11.88
C HIS A 89 6.35 -8.60 -10.70
N TYR A 90 5.98 -9.86 -10.98
CA TYR A 90 5.64 -10.83 -9.93
C TYR A 90 6.83 -11.11 -8.98
N THR A 91 8.07 -11.09 -9.50
CA THR A 91 9.27 -11.28 -8.67
C THR A 91 9.50 -10.16 -7.66
N THR A 92 8.96 -8.95 -7.92
CA THR A 92 9.00 -7.85 -6.95
C THR A 92 8.11 -8.17 -5.75
N GLN A 93 6.96 -8.79 -6.00
CA GLN A 93 6.08 -9.28 -4.95
C GLN A 93 6.75 -10.39 -4.14
N GLU A 94 7.36 -11.39 -4.80
CA GLU A 94 8.08 -12.47 -4.12
C GLU A 94 9.24 -11.94 -3.26
N PHE A 95 9.97 -10.94 -3.76
CA PHE A 95 11.02 -10.28 -3.00
C PHE A 95 10.48 -9.69 -1.68
N PHE A 96 9.41 -8.89 -1.71
CA PHE A 96 8.85 -8.30 -0.49
C PHE A 96 8.25 -9.35 0.45
N ILE A 97 7.64 -10.41 -0.09
CA ILE A 97 7.16 -11.55 0.70
C ILE A 97 8.35 -12.23 1.41
N SER A 98 9.46 -12.48 0.70
CA SER A 98 10.65 -13.09 1.30
C SER A 98 11.28 -12.23 2.41
N GLN A 99 11.09 -10.91 2.34
CA GLN A 99 11.62 -9.94 3.30
C GLN A 99 10.63 -9.59 4.42
N GLN A 100 9.51 -10.31 4.54
CA GLN A 100 8.46 -10.02 5.52
C GLN A 100 8.99 -9.81 6.93
N ASN A 101 9.87 -10.69 7.42
CA ASN A 101 10.38 -10.61 8.79
C ASN A 101 11.33 -9.43 9.02
N ASN A 102 11.99 -8.93 7.97
CA ASN A 102 12.98 -7.86 8.06
C ASN A 102 12.36 -6.49 7.83
N LEU A 103 11.58 -6.34 6.76
CA LEU A 103 11.05 -5.06 6.30
C LEU A 103 9.63 -4.78 6.82
N PHE A 104 8.87 -5.83 7.14
CA PHE A 104 7.45 -5.73 7.47
C PHE A 104 7.07 -6.54 8.73
N PRO A 105 7.78 -6.32 9.85
CA PRO A 105 7.49 -7.06 11.07
C PRO A 105 6.03 -6.81 11.48
N GLN A 106 5.29 -7.90 11.72
CA GLN A 106 3.88 -7.86 12.16
C GLN A 106 2.93 -7.14 11.19
N PHE A 107 3.23 -7.06 9.90
CA PHE A 107 2.34 -6.36 8.95
C PHE A 107 0.92 -6.95 8.89
N GLN A 108 0.77 -8.26 9.05
CA GLN A 108 -0.55 -8.90 9.17
C GLN A 108 -1.38 -8.35 10.35
N LYS A 109 -0.71 -8.01 11.47
CA LYS A 109 -1.35 -7.36 12.63
C LYS A 109 -1.78 -5.93 12.28
N THR A 110 -0.97 -5.21 11.51
CA THR A 110 -1.30 -3.87 10.99
C THR A 110 -2.53 -3.93 10.08
N ILE A 111 -2.60 -4.88 9.15
CA ILE A 111 -3.77 -5.11 8.30
C ILE A 111 -5.02 -5.34 9.18
N MET A 112 -4.93 -6.28 10.13
CA MET A 112 -6.04 -6.61 11.03
C MET A 112 -6.54 -5.38 11.80
N HIS A 113 -5.65 -4.62 12.45
CA HIS A 113 -6.05 -3.41 13.19
C HIS A 113 -6.64 -2.34 12.29
N THR A 114 -6.08 -2.16 11.09
CA THR A 114 -6.60 -1.18 10.12
C THR A 114 -8.01 -1.56 9.70
N CYS A 115 -8.26 -2.82 9.33
CA CYS A 115 -9.59 -3.28 8.98
C CYS A 115 -10.59 -3.19 10.15
N LEU A 116 -10.17 -3.54 11.37
CA LEU A 116 -11.02 -3.41 12.57
C LEU A 116 -11.39 -1.96 12.85
N THR A 117 -10.41 -1.05 12.74
CA THR A 117 -10.64 0.39 12.91
C THR A 117 -11.58 0.90 11.83
N TYR A 118 -11.34 0.54 10.57
CA TYR A 118 -12.19 0.92 9.44
C TYR A 118 -13.65 0.47 9.61
N MET A 119 -13.88 -0.76 10.09
CA MET A 119 -15.23 -1.27 10.35
C MET A 119 -15.91 -0.60 11.56
N SER A 120 -15.13 0.04 12.44
CA SER A 120 -15.62 0.74 13.63
C SER A 120 -15.74 2.25 13.41
N LEU A 121 -15.52 2.73 12.18
CA LEU A 121 -15.74 4.14 11.84
C LEU A 121 -17.24 4.42 11.86
N ASP A 122 -17.62 5.53 12.48
CA ASP A 122 -18.99 6.00 12.51
C ASP A 122 -19.27 6.75 11.19
N PHE A 123 -20.15 6.20 10.36
CA PHE A 123 -20.60 6.79 9.09
C PHE A 123 -21.99 7.42 9.22
#